data_AF-A0A3D0HMM3-F1
#
_entry.id   AF-A0A3D0HMM3-F1
#
_cell.length_a   1.000
_cell.length_b   1.000
_cell.length_c   1.000
_cell.angle_alpha   90.00
_cell.angle_beta   90.00
_cell.angle_gamma   90.00
#
_symmetry.space_group_name_H-M   'P 1'
#
loop_
_entity.id
_entity.type
_entity.pdbx_description
1 polymer ?
#
loop_
_entity_poly.entity_id
_entity_poly.type
_entity_poly.pdbx_seq_one_letter_code
_entity_poly.pdbx_strand_id
1 'polypeptide(L)'
;RTAANASALFVSAKSRETTHAAALAVVGFTAIEPLIRFMQTLFTVLWGMAEAVVDTAAILQGKEVPFVKTADKFSVDFTELFAFTHDLVMQKARQYKKADKRSFGYEEYLSFFLLAMDRSTICERMMDLMEWKIQKKYVPGFRLGLCTSRFDVTAKFVYPWKLPFRRLPEVDFTVETSQQAEY
;
A
#
# COMPACT_ATOMS: atom_id res chain seq x y z
N ARG A 1 -0.42 9.40 3.80
CA ARG A 1 -1.38 10.24 4.56
C ARG A 1 -0.74 10.90 5.78
N THR A 2 -0.03 10.15 6.64
CA THR A 2 0.64 10.69 7.85
C THR A 2 1.45 11.96 7.61
N ALA A 3 2.30 11.98 6.58
CA ALA A 3 3.11 13.16 6.25
C ALA A 3 2.28 14.38 5.85
N ALA A 4 1.21 14.19 5.07
CA ALA A 4 0.31 15.27 4.65
C ALA A 4 -0.53 15.82 5.83
N ASN A 5 -0.96 14.94 6.74
CA ASN A 5 -1.68 15.34 7.94
C ASN A 5 -0.75 16.07 8.92
N ALA A 6 0.47 15.55 9.12
CA ALA A 6 1.47 16.19 9.98
C ALA A 6 1.87 17.57 9.44
N SER A 7 2.11 17.73 8.13
CA SER A 7 2.44 19.04 7.54
C SER A 7 1.31 20.05 7.71
N ALA A 8 0.05 19.62 7.55
CA ALA A 8 -1.11 20.46 7.82
C ALA A 8 -1.20 20.89 9.30
N LEU A 9 -0.85 20.01 10.24
CA LEU A 9 -0.77 20.31 11.68
C LEU A 9 0.40 21.25 12.01
N PHE A 10 1.52 21.17 11.31
CA PHE A 10 2.65 22.10 11.48
C PHE A 10 2.34 23.51 10.94
N VAL A 11 1.46 23.63 9.94
CA VAL A 11 1.07 24.93 9.38
C VAL A 11 0.12 25.69 10.32
N SER A 12 -0.69 24.99 11.11
CA SER A 12 -1.66 25.62 11.99
C SER A 12 -1.06 26.10 13.32
N ALA A 13 -1.33 27.36 13.66
CA ALA A 13 -0.89 27.97 14.92
C ALA A 13 -1.55 27.29 16.12
N LYS A 14 -2.85 26.99 16.04
CA LYS A 14 -3.61 26.35 17.12
C LYS A 14 -3.05 24.99 17.51
N SER A 15 -2.74 24.14 16.53
CA SER A 15 -2.17 22.80 16.78
C SER A 15 -0.75 22.88 17.32
N ARG A 16 0.04 23.88 16.90
CA ARG A 16 1.38 24.12 17.42
C ARG A 16 1.35 24.54 18.89
N GLU A 17 0.42 25.40 19.28
CA GLU A 17 0.26 25.82 20.67
C GLU A 17 -0.15 24.66 21.56
N THR A 18 -1.11 23.83 21.12
CA THR A 18 -1.54 22.65 21.90
C THR A 18 -0.42 21.62 22.07
N THR A 19 0.35 21.32 21.01
CA THR A 19 1.46 20.37 21.10
C THR A 19 2.64 20.93 21.88
N HIS A 20 2.87 22.25 21.82
CA HIS A 20 3.88 22.93 22.62
C HIS A 20 3.51 22.94 24.11
N ALA A 21 2.25 23.23 24.44
CA ALA A 21 1.77 23.18 25.83
C ALA A 21 1.91 21.77 26.42
N ALA A 22 1.59 20.73 25.65
CA ALA A 22 1.78 19.34 26.06
C ALA A 22 3.27 18.99 26.22
N ALA A 23 4.14 19.43 25.29
CA ALA A 23 5.58 19.25 25.42
C ALA A 23 6.14 19.94 26.67
N LEU A 24 5.72 21.18 26.94
CA LEU A 24 6.13 21.94 28.11
C LEU A 24 5.64 21.30 29.40
N ALA A 25 4.45 20.70 29.43
CA ALA A 25 3.97 19.96 30.58
C ALA A 25 4.82 18.71 30.90
N VAL A 26 5.35 18.03 29.88
CA VAL A 26 6.14 16.78 30.06
C VAL A 26 7.62 17.04 30.32
N VAL A 27 8.24 17.91 29.52
CA VAL A 27 9.69 18.15 29.57
C VAL A 27 10.08 19.57 29.96
N GLY A 28 9.11 20.45 30.25
CA GLY A 28 9.38 21.84 30.64
C GLY A 28 10.16 21.98 31.93
N PHE A 29 10.12 20.98 32.83
CA PHE A 29 10.92 20.96 34.05
C PHE A 29 12.44 20.98 33.78
N THR A 30 12.85 20.54 32.59
CA THR A 30 14.27 20.49 32.21
C THR A 30 14.83 21.86 31.82
N ALA A 31 13.96 22.82 31.47
CA ALA A 31 14.32 24.11 30.89
C ALA A 31 15.22 24.04 29.63
N ILE A 32 15.27 22.89 28.95
CA ILE A 32 16.03 22.70 27.72
C ILE A 32 15.12 22.92 26.51
N GLU A 33 15.20 24.10 25.90
CA GLU A 33 14.40 24.50 24.73
C GLU A 33 14.49 23.50 23.54
N PRO A 34 15.67 22.97 23.15
CA PRO A 34 15.75 21.95 22.10
C PRO A 34 14.93 20.69 22.39
N LEU A 35 14.85 20.28 23.66
CA LEU A 35 14.13 19.08 24.08
C LEU A 35 12.61 19.29 24.00
N ILE A 36 12.14 20.48 24.38
CA ILE A 36 10.73 20.86 24.26
C ILE A 36 10.28 20.84 22.79
N ARG A 37 11.07 21.42 21.88
CA ARG A 37 10.78 21.41 20.44
C ARG A 37 10.79 20.00 19.84
N PHE A 38 11.68 19.15 20.30
CA PHE A 38 11.71 17.74 19.90
C PHE A 38 10.41 17.04 20.30
N MET A 39 9.98 17.19 21.56
CA MET A 39 8.72 16.61 22.05
C MET A 39 7.49 17.18 21.33
N GLN A 40 7.47 18.48 21.04
CA GLN A 40 6.42 19.11 20.24
C GLN A 40 6.30 18.46 18.86
N THR A 41 7.43 18.24 18.20
CA THR A 41 7.50 17.60 16.88
C THR A 41 6.98 16.17 16.96
N LEU A 42 7.39 15.43 17.98
CA LEU A 42 6.94 14.06 18.24
C LEU A 42 5.41 13.99 18.41
N PHE A 43 4.84 14.83 19.26
CA PHE A 43 3.39 14.89 19.48
C PHE A 43 2.63 15.28 18.22
N THR A 44 3.17 16.21 17.41
CA THR A 44 2.55 16.61 16.15
C THR A 44 2.54 15.47 15.13
N VAL A 45 3.61 14.69 15.04
CA VAL A 45 3.68 13.49 14.18
C VAL A 45 2.73 12.41 14.67
N LEU A 46 2.66 12.19 15.99
CA LEU A 46 1.75 11.23 16.60
C LEU A 46 0.28 11.56 16.28
N TRP A 47 -0.08 12.85 16.36
CA TRP A 47 -1.42 13.33 15.98
C TRP A 47 -1.69 13.13 14.49
N GLY A 48 -0.74 13.47 13.63
CA GLY A 48 -0.85 13.22 12.19
C GLY A 48 -1.03 11.73 11.86
N MET A 49 -0.41 10.84 12.64
CA MET A 49 -0.54 9.38 12.51
C MET A 49 -1.91 8.88 12.98
N ALA A 50 -2.39 9.34 14.14
CA ALA A 50 -3.72 9.01 14.66
C ALA A 50 -4.82 9.38 13.65
N GLU A 51 -4.74 10.59 13.09
CA GLU A 51 -5.67 11.03 12.04
C GLU A 51 -5.54 10.17 10.77
N ALA A 52 -4.32 9.78 10.39
CA ALA A 52 -4.11 8.94 9.21
C ALA A 52 -4.76 7.55 9.37
N VAL A 53 -4.78 6.99 10.58
CA VAL A 53 -5.45 5.71 10.89
C VAL A 53 -6.98 5.86 10.81
N VAL A 54 -7.54 6.95 11.35
CA VAL A 54 -8.97 7.23 11.22
C VAL A 54 -9.36 7.45 9.76
N ASP A 55 -8.51 8.13 8.98
CA ASP A 55 -8.73 8.35 7.56
C ASP A 55 -8.74 7.07 6.76
N THR A 56 -7.78 6.17 6.98
CA THR A 56 -7.75 4.88 6.28
C THR A 56 -8.95 4.02 6.68
N ALA A 57 -9.33 4.02 7.96
CA ALA A 57 -10.54 3.34 8.42
C ALA A 57 -11.81 3.89 7.75
N ALA A 58 -11.92 5.21 7.58
CA ALA A 58 -13.04 5.84 6.88
C ALA A 58 -13.08 5.45 5.40
N ILE A 59 -11.93 5.50 4.71
CA ILE A 59 -11.82 5.13 3.29
C ILE A 59 -12.20 3.65 3.09
N LEU A 60 -11.74 2.76 3.97
CA LEU A 60 -12.09 1.33 3.93
C LEU A 60 -13.57 1.06 4.19
N GLN A 61 -14.27 1.95 4.90
CA GLN A 61 -15.73 1.90 5.08
C GLN A 61 -16.50 2.50 3.91
N GLY A 62 -15.83 2.82 2.79
CA GLY A 62 -16.45 3.40 1.60
C GLY A 62 -16.79 4.88 1.75
N LYS A 63 -16.14 5.58 2.68
CA LYS A 63 -16.35 7.02 2.87
C LYS A 63 -15.31 7.84 2.11
N GLU A 64 -15.74 9.02 1.70
CA GLU A 64 -14.87 9.95 1.01
C GLU A 64 -14.11 10.82 2.01
N VAL A 65 -12.81 10.96 1.79
CA VAL A 65 -11.93 11.76 2.63
C VAL A 65 -11.20 12.77 1.74
N PRO A 66 -11.14 14.06 2.14
CA PRO A 66 -10.39 15.05 1.38
C PRO A 66 -8.88 14.76 1.38
N PHE A 67 -8.22 15.04 0.25
CA PHE A 67 -6.78 14.81 0.07
C PHE A 67 -5.92 15.79 0.87
N VAL A 68 -6.31 17.06 0.92
CA VAL A 68 -5.68 18.10 1.75
C VAL A 68 -6.68 18.59 2.77
N LYS A 69 -6.38 18.38 4.05
CA LYS A 69 -7.18 18.88 5.17
C LYS A 69 -6.60 20.18 5.68
N THR A 70 -7.48 21.12 6.00
CA THR A 70 -7.17 22.27 6.85
C THR A 70 -7.28 21.85 8.31
N ALA A 71 -6.48 22.45 9.20
CA ALA A 71 -6.44 22.12 10.63
C ALA A 71 -7.81 22.12 11.34
N ASP A 72 -8.78 22.90 10.85
CA ASP A 72 -10.15 22.92 11.40
C ASP A 72 -11.02 21.71 11.02
N LYS A 73 -10.60 20.89 10.05
CA LYS A 73 -11.36 19.71 9.59
C LYS A 73 -10.82 18.37 10.14
N PHE A 74 -9.97 18.41 11.15
CA PHE A 74 -9.43 17.19 11.78
C PHE A 74 -10.49 16.52 12.66
N SER A 75 -10.56 15.19 12.59
CA SER A 75 -11.55 14.42 13.36
C SER A 75 -11.06 14.02 14.74
N VAL A 76 -9.76 13.79 14.90
CA VAL A 76 -9.13 13.43 16.18
C VAL A 76 -8.70 14.69 16.92
N ASP A 77 -9.15 14.84 18.15
CA ASP A 77 -8.67 15.90 19.03
C ASP A 77 -7.39 15.47 19.78
N PHE A 78 -6.58 16.42 20.25
CA PHE A 78 -5.30 16.10 20.89
C PHE A 78 -5.48 15.24 22.15
N THR A 79 -6.51 15.51 22.94
CA THR A 79 -6.80 14.74 24.16
C THR A 79 -7.21 13.29 23.85
N GLU A 80 -7.80 13.06 22.69
CA GLU A 80 -8.22 11.72 22.24
C GLU A 80 -7.04 10.83 21.83
N LEU A 81 -5.84 11.39 21.61
CA LEU A 81 -4.63 10.58 21.40
C LEU A 81 -4.31 9.68 22.59
N PHE A 82 -4.57 10.14 23.81
CA PHE A 82 -4.29 9.36 25.01
C PHE A 82 -5.32 8.26 25.26
N ALA A 83 -6.51 8.36 24.64
CA ALA A 83 -7.58 7.37 24.71
C ALA A 83 -7.75 6.59 23.38
N PHE A 84 -6.72 6.57 22.55
CA PHE A 84 -6.79 6.04 21.18
C PHE A 84 -7.06 4.53 21.17
N THR A 85 -8.32 4.17 20.98
CA THR A 85 -8.83 2.79 20.99
C THR A 85 -9.46 2.45 19.64
N HIS A 86 -9.48 1.17 19.27
CA HIS A 86 -10.14 0.71 18.04
C HIS A 86 -11.59 1.21 17.91
N ASP A 87 -12.36 1.20 19.00
CA ASP A 87 -13.75 1.66 19.00
C ASP A 87 -13.88 3.16 18.71
N LEU A 88 -12.96 3.97 19.25
CA LEU A 88 -12.89 5.41 18.98
C LEU A 88 -12.58 5.66 17.50
N VAL A 89 -11.62 4.92 16.93
CA VAL A 89 -11.26 5.00 15.50
C VAL A 89 -12.47 4.66 14.64
N MET A 90 -13.19 3.58 14.95
CA MET A 90 -14.38 3.17 14.21
C MET A 90 -15.52 4.18 14.35
N GLN A 91 -15.74 4.74 15.53
CA GLN A 91 -16.75 5.76 15.77
C GLN A 91 -16.46 7.03 14.97
N LYS A 92 -15.21 7.52 15.01
CA LYS A 92 -14.78 8.71 14.26
C LYS A 92 -14.85 8.49 12.76
N ALA A 93 -14.41 7.32 12.28
CA ALA A 93 -14.57 6.93 10.89
C ALA A 93 -16.06 6.96 10.47
N ARG A 94 -16.97 6.46 11.31
CA ARG A 94 -18.42 6.51 11.08
C ARG A 94 -19.04 7.91 11.16
N GLN A 95 -18.39 8.88 11.76
CA GLN A 95 -18.87 10.27 11.83
C GLN A 95 -18.48 11.13 10.61
N TYR A 96 -17.60 10.65 9.73
CA TYR A 96 -17.30 11.34 8.47
C TYR A 96 -18.58 11.62 7.66
N LYS A 97 -18.80 12.90 7.34
CA LYS A 97 -19.92 13.40 6.52
C LYS A 97 -19.74 12.99 5.05
N LYS A 98 -20.85 12.95 4.31
CA LYS A 98 -20.85 12.64 2.87
C LYS A 98 -20.14 13.74 2.06
N ALA A 99 -19.40 13.26 1.06
CA ALA A 99 -18.89 13.90 -0.15
C ALA A 99 -18.94 15.44 -0.22
N ASP A 100 -17.79 16.08 -0.04
CA ASP A 100 -17.52 17.44 -0.54
C ASP A 100 -16.80 17.36 -1.89
N LYS A 101 -16.88 18.39 -2.74
CA LYS A 101 -16.35 18.40 -4.14
C LYS A 101 -14.83 18.13 -4.27
N ARG A 102 -14.09 18.08 -3.15
CA ARG A 102 -12.65 17.81 -3.07
C ARG A 102 -12.32 16.50 -2.33
N SER A 103 -13.31 15.64 -2.15
CA SER A 103 -13.18 14.37 -1.45
C SER A 103 -12.95 13.24 -2.46
N PHE A 104 -12.07 12.32 -2.12
CA PHE A 104 -11.77 11.15 -2.93
C PHE A 104 -12.20 9.90 -2.18
N GLY A 105 -12.75 8.93 -2.90
CA GLY A 105 -13.17 7.65 -2.38
C GLY A 105 -12.05 6.61 -2.39
N TYR A 106 -12.41 5.38 -2.07
CA TYR A 106 -11.49 4.24 -2.02
C TYR A 106 -10.82 3.99 -3.38
N GLU A 107 -11.58 4.03 -4.46
CA GLU A 107 -11.10 3.73 -5.82
C GLU A 107 -10.04 4.72 -6.29
N GLU A 108 -10.22 6.01 -6.03
CA GLU A 108 -9.25 7.03 -6.43
C GLU A 108 -7.97 6.90 -5.61
N TYR A 109 -8.08 6.68 -4.29
CA TYR A 109 -6.90 6.42 -3.45
C TYR A 109 -6.15 5.16 -3.86
N LEU A 110 -6.86 4.09 -4.21
CA LEU A 110 -6.27 2.86 -4.71
C LEU A 110 -5.60 3.07 -6.06
N SER A 111 -6.23 3.83 -6.95
CA SER A 111 -5.66 4.17 -8.26
C SER A 111 -4.36 4.96 -8.12
N PHE A 112 -4.32 5.99 -7.26
CA PHE A 112 -3.08 6.72 -6.98
C PHE A 112 -2.00 5.83 -6.37
N PHE A 113 -2.38 4.91 -5.49
CA PHE A 113 -1.44 3.95 -4.90
C PHE A 113 -0.85 3.00 -5.94
N LEU A 114 -1.68 2.47 -6.84
CA LEU A 114 -1.23 1.60 -7.93
C LEU A 114 -0.36 2.37 -8.94
N LEU A 115 -0.72 3.62 -9.27
CA LEU A 115 0.08 4.46 -10.16
C LEU A 115 1.47 4.79 -9.62
N ALA A 116 1.64 4.81 -8.30
CA ALA A 116 2.93 5.05 -7.65
C ALA A 116 3.85 3.82 -7.62
N MET A 117 3.37 2.65 -8.05
CA MET A 117 4.11 1.39 -8.04
C MET A 117 4.58 0.98 -9.44
N ASP A 118 5.62 0.14 -9.49
CA ASP A 118 6.06 -0.45 -10.75
C ASP A 118 5.07 -1.50 -11.27
N ARG A 119 4.99 -1.63 -12.60
CA ARG A 119 4.06 -2.57 -13.25
C ARG A 119 4.35 -4.02 -12.87
N SER A 120 5.62 -4.42 -12.74
CA SER A 120 5.98 -5.79 -12.35
C SER A 120 5.39 -6.14 -10.98
N THR A 121 5.59 -5.27 -10.00
CA THR A 121 5.08 -5.44 -8.63
C THR A 121 3.56 -5.46 -8.57
N ILE A 122 2.89 -4.66 -9.41
CA ILE A 122 1.42 -4.68 -9.51
C ILE A 122 0.96 -6.04 -10.07
N CYS A 123 1.60 -6.55 -11.12
CA CYS A 123 1.28 -7.84 -11.72
C CYS A 123 1.47 -8.99 -10.71
N GLU A 124 2.58 -9.02 -9.99
CA GLU A 124 2.84 -10.03 -8.94
C GLU A 124 1.78 -9.99 -7.83
N ARG A 125 1.45 -8.80 -7.31
CA ARG A 125 0.40 -8.68 -6.27
C ARG A 125 -0.98 -9.05 -6.78
N MET A 126 -1.29 -8.74 -8.04
CA MET A 126 -2.55 -9.14 -8.67
C MET A 126 -2.61 -10.68 -8.81
N MET A 127 -1.47 -11.30 -9.13
CA MET A 127 -1.32 -12.74 -9.21
C MET A 127 -1.60 -13.40 -7.84
N ASP A 128 -1.01 -12.89 -6.77
CA ASP A 128 -1.28 -13.36 -5.40
C ASP A 128 -2.77 -13.25 -5.02
N LEU A 129 -3.43 -12.14 -5.39
CA LEU A 129 -4.86 -11.94 -5.15
C LEU A 129 -5.73 -12.94 -5.92
N MET A 130 -5.37 -13.24 -7.18
CA MET A 130 -6.05 -14.23 -7.99
C MET A 130 -5.85 -15.64 -7.42
N GLU A 131 -4.62 -16.00 -7.04
CA GLU A 131 -4.32 -17.27 -6.39
C GLU A 131 -5.16 -17.45 -5.13
N TRP A 132 -5.16 -16.48 -4.23
CA TRP A 132 -5.93 -16.51 -3.00
C TRP A 132 -7.44 -16.69 -3.27
N LYS A 133 -7.98 -15.97 -4.26
CA LYS A 133 -9.39 -16.07 -4.64
C LYS A 133 -9.74 -17.45 -5.19
N ILE A 134 -8.87 -18.04 -5.99
CA ILE A 134 -9.05 -19.38 -6.56
C ILE A 134 -8.95 -20.44 -5.47
N GLN A 135 -7.97 -20.32 -4.58
CA GLN A 135 -7.80 -21.21 -3.43
C GLN A 135 -9.03 -21.24 -2.53
N LYS A 136 -9.60 -20.05 -2.26
CA LYS A 136 -10.74 -19.90 -1.37
C LYS A 136 -12.06 -20.41 -1.98
N LYS A 137 -12.25 -20.26 -3.30
CA LYS A 137 -13.55 -20.53 -3.95
C LYS A 137 -13.61 -21.85 -4.73
N TYR A 138 -12.51 -22.29 -5.33
CA TYR A 138 -12.54 -23.40 -6.29
C TYR A 138 -11.62 -24.56 -5.91
N VAL A 139 -10.32 -24.32 -5.71
CA VAL A 139 -9.33 -25.40 -5.56
C VAL A 139 -8.41 -25.12 -4.37
N PRO A 140 -8.60 -25.77 -3.22
CA PRO A 140 -7.71 -25.58 -2.08
C PRO A 140 -6.29 -26.05 -2.42
N GLY A 141 -5.29 -25.17 -2.22
CA GLY A 141 -3.88 -25.45 -2.52
C GLY A 141 -3.41 -25.15 -3.94
N PHE A 142 -4.26 -24.54 -4.78
CA PHE A 142 -3.86 -24.04 -6.09
C PHE A 142 -2.72 -23.01 -5.98
N ARG A 143 -1.63 -23.19 -6.74
CA ARG A 143 -0.48 -22.26 -6.78
C ARG A 143 -0.18 -21.83 -8.20
N LEU A 144 -0.13 -20.53 -8.46
CA LEU A 144 0.18 -19.98 -9.78
C LEU A 144 1.62 -20.24 -10.19
N GLY A 145 2.55 -20.25 -9.23
CA GLY A 145 3.96 -20.61 -9.48
C GLY A 145 4.19 -22.04 -9.97
N LEU A 146 3.20 -22.93 -9.85
CA LEU A 146 3.24 -24.30 -10.39
C LEU A 146 2.52 -24.43 -11.74
N CYS A 147 1.87 -23.37 -12.21
CA CYS A 147 1.15 -23.37 -13.48
C CYS A 147 2.15 -23.18 -14.62
N THR A 148 2.23 -24.15 -15.53
CA THR A 148 3.03 -24.04 -16.75
C THR A 148 2.32 -23.12 -17.74
N SER A 149 2.83 -21.91 -17.93
CA SER A 149 2.21 -20.91 -18.83
C SER A 149 2.62 -21.11 -20.31
N ARG A 150 3.85 -21.58 -20.55
CA ARG A 150 4.41 -21.77 -21.89
C ARG A 150 5.08 -23.16 -22.00
N PHE A 151 4.85 -23.82 -23.12
CA PHE A 151 5.49 -25.08 -23.47
C PHE A 151 6.05 -24.95 -24.89
N ASP A 152 7.36 -24.75 -25.00
CA ASP A 152 8.03 -24.65 -26.30
C ASP A 152 8.51 -26.02 -26.76
N VAL A 153 7.85 -26.58 -27.77
CA VAL A 153 8.24 -27.85 -28.40
C VAL A 153 9.01 -27.55 -29.67
N THR A 154 10.32 -27.68 -29.60
CA THR A 154 11.17 -27.65 -30.79
C THR A 154 11.41 -29.07 -31.28
N ALA A 155 10.63 -29.52 -32.27
CA ALA A 155 10.84 -30.81 -32.92
C ALA A 155 11.75 -30.66 -34.15
N LYS A 156 12.91 -31.33 -34.14
CA LYS A 156 13.79 -31.46 -35.31
C LYS A 156 13.56 -32.82 -35.97
N PHE A 157 13.00 -32.80 -37.19
CA PHE A 157 12.73 -34.01 -37.96
C PHE A 157 13.88 -34.31 -38.90
N VAL A 158 14.35 -35.55 -38.89
CA VAL A 158 15.40 -36.02 -39.79
C VAL A 158 14.95 -37.33 -40.41
N TYR A 159 14.97 -37.35 -41.73
CA TYR A 159 14.55 -38.47 -42.53
C TYR A 159 15.76 -39.39 -42.80
N PRO A 160 15.66 -40.71 -42.54
CA PRO A 160 16.78 -41.64 -42.72
C PRO A 160 17.01 -42.07 -44.18
N TRP A 161 16.29 -41.52 -45.16
CA TRP A 161 16.50 -41.85 -46.57
C TRP A 161 17.61 -40.98 -47.18
N LYS A 162 18.73 -41.61 -47.56
CA LYS A 162 19.81 -40.98 -48.33
C LYS A 162 19.33 -40.72 -49.76
N LEU A 163 18.93 -39.48 -50.06
CA LEU A 163 18.88 -39.00 -51.44
C LEU A 163 20.32 -38.98 -52.00
N PRO A 164 20.56 -39.49 -53.23
CA PRO A 164 21.92 -39.73 -53.75
C PRO A 164 22.72 -38.45 -54.07
N PHE A 165 22.14 -37.27 -53.91
CA PHE A 165 22.81 -36.03 -54.23
C PHE A 165 22.63 -35.02 -53.10
N ARG A 166 23.77 -34.65 -52.49
CA ARG A 166 24.07 -33.51 -51.60
C ARG A 166 24.31 -33.89 -50.13
N ARG A 167 25.58 -33.68 -49.70
CA ARG A 167 26.09 -33.82 -48.34
C ARG A 167 25.38 -32.87 -47.37
N LEU A 168 24.75 -33.38 -46.31
CA LEU A 168 24.41 -32.65 -45.07
C LEU A 168 24.40 -33.60 -43.85
N PRO A 169 24.57 -33.08 -42.62
CA PRO A 169 25.19 -33.78 -41.50
C PRO A 169 24.21 -34.55 -40.61
N GLU A 170 24.83 -35.40 -39.78
CA GLU A 170 24.32 -36.38 -38.82
C GLU A 170 23.42 -35.80 -37.71
N VAL A 171 22.56 -36.65 -37.16
CA VAL A 171 21.40 -36.21 -36.38
C VAL A 171 21.33 -36.97 -35.06
N ASP A 172 21.59 -36.23 -33.99
CA ASP A 172 21.40 -36.64 -32.61
C ASP A 172 20.10 -36.07 -32.04
N PHE A 173 19.43 -36.90 -31.23
CA PHE A 173 18.25 -36.53 -30.46
C PHE A 173 18.68 -36.08 -29.06
N THR A 174 18.73 -34.77 -28.83
CA THR A 174 18.82 -34.20 -27.47
C THR A 174 17.52 -33.47 -27.15
N VAL A 175 16.83 -33.96 -26.11
CA VAL A 175 15.66 -33.27 -25.54
C VAL A 175 16.19 -32.36 -24.44
N GLU A 176 16.35 -31.07 -24.75
CA GLU A 176 16.62 -30.06 -23.74
C GLU A 176 15.28 -29.53 -23.22
N THR A 177 14.89 -29.96 -22.03
CA THR A 177 13.75 -29.39 -21.30
C THR A 177 14.21 -28.15 -20.56
N SER A 178 13.91 -26.95 -21.06
CA SER A 178 13.96 -25.73 -20.25
C SER A 178 12.56 -25.42 -19.73
N GLN A 179 12.35 -25.63 -18.43
CA GLN A 179 11.20 -25.06 -17.73
C GLN A 179 11.60 -23.64 -17.33
N GLN A 180 11.16 -22.65 -18.09
CA GLN A 180 11.28 -21.25 -17.68
C GLN A 180 9.96 -20.81 -17.07
N ALA A 181 9.97 -20.63 -15.75
CA ALA A 181 9.06 -19.70 -15.11
C ALA A 181 9.57 -18.30 -15.45
N GLU A 182 9.17 -17.77 -16.61
CA GLU A 182 9.38 -16.35 -16.92
C GLU A 182 8.43 -15.53 -16.04
N TYR A 183 9.01 -14.68 -15.20
CA TYR A 183 8.35 -13.63 -14.42
C TYR A 183 8.45 -12.31 -15.17
#